data_AF-A0A8K0Y6I1-F1
#
_entry.id   AF-A0A8K0Y6I1-F1
#
_cell.length_a   1.000
_cell.length_b   1.000
_cell.length_c   1.000
_cell.angle_alpha   90.00
_cell.angle_beta   90.00
_cell.angle_gamma   90.00
#
_symmetry.space_group_name_H-M   'P 1'
#
loop_
_entity.id
_entity.type
_entity.pdbx_description
1 polymer ?
#
loop_
_entity_poly.entity_id
_entity_poly.type
_entity_poly.pdbx_seq_one_letter_code
_entity_poly.pdbx_strand_id
1 'polypeptide(L)' 'MNTERVLIDNKSVSRKELDILLEAMAKSSNRKKILVRFKFKYVRMEFREWLTRKQYNALRTINCLEFCTVM' A
#
# COMPACT_ATOMS: atom_id res chain seq x y z
N MET A 1 -32.39 -9.07 1.09
CA MET A 1 -30.95 -8.70 1.17
C MET A 1 -30.63 -7.89 -0.06
N ASN A 2 -30.47 -6.57 0.05
CA ASN A 2 -30.14 -5.73 -1.11
C ASN A 2 -28.66 -5.90 -1.45
N THR A 3 -28.37 -6.43 -2.63
CA THR A 3 -27.00 -6.54 -3.15
C THR A 3 -26.58 -5.20 -3.73
N GLU A 4 -25.79 -4.43 -2.99
CA GLU A 4 -25.15 -3.23 -3.52
C GLU A 4 -24.15 -3.60 -4.62
N ARG A 5 -24.22 -2.87 -5.74
CA ARG A 5 -23.35 -3.04 -6.90
C ARG A 5 -22.48 -1.79 -7.06
N VAL A 6 -21.21 -2.01 -7.38
CA VAL A 6 -20.21 -0.97 -7.66
C VAL A 6 -19.83 -1.06 -9.14
N LEU A 7 -19.68 0.08 -9.81
CA LEU A 7 -19.22 0.14 -11.20
C LEU A 7 -17.70 0.25 -11.25
N ILE A 8 -17.05 -0.68 -11.93
CA ILE A 8 -15.61 -0.67 -12.23
C ILE A 8 -15.47 -0.94 -13.72
N ASP A 9 -14.82 -0.03 -14.47
CA ASP A 9 -14.65 -0.12 -15.92
C ASP A 9 -15.96 -0.44 -16.69
N ASN A 10 -17.05 0.26 -16.32
CA ASN A 10 -18.39 0.06 -16.86
C ASN A 10 -18.99 -1.34 -16.64
N LYS A 11 -18.39 -2.18 -15.78
CA LYS A 11 -18.96 -3.45 -15.33
C LYS A 11 -19.51 -3.32 -13.92
N SER A 12 -20.70 -3.87 -13.73
CA SER A 12 -21.36 -3.96 -12.44
C SER A 12 -20.80 -5.15 -11.66
N VAL A 13 -20.13 -4.88 -10.54
CA VAL A 13 -19.54 -5.88 -9.65
C VAL A 13 -20.29 -5.86 -8.33
N SER A 14 -20.57 -7.03 -7.74
CA SER A 14 -21.16 -7.09 -6.40
C SER A 14 -20.17 -6.54 -5.37
N ARG A 15 -20.64 -5.77 -4.40
CA ARG A 15 -19.78 -5.24 -3.33
C ARG A 15 -18.99 -6.33 -2.61
N LYS A 16 -19.62 -7.50 -2.40
CA LYS A 16 -18.97 -8.67 -1.81
C LYS A 16 -17.82 -9.22 -2.67
N GLU A 17 -17.96 -9.22 -3.99
CA GLU A 17 -16.90 -9.67 -4.91
C GLU A 17 -15.73 -8.68 -4.93
N LEU A 18 -16.04 -7.38 -4.87
CA LEU A 18 -15.03 -6.33 -4.75
C LEU A 18 -14.24 -6.45 -3.45
N ASP A 19 -14.91 -6.67 -2.32
CA ASP A 19 -14.25 -6.82 -1.02
C ASP A 19 -13.33 -8.05 -1.01
N ILE A 20 -13.79 -9.18 -1.56
CA ILE A 20 -12.96 -10.39 -1.71
C ILE A 20 -11.74 -10.11 -2.60
N LEU A 21 -11.91 -9.41 -3.72
CA LEU A 21 -10.81 -9.05 -4.60
C LEU A 21 -9.81 -8.12 -3.91
N LEU A 22 -10.29 -7.10 -3.20
CA LEU A 22 -9.45 -6.17 -2.43
C LEU A 22 -8.72 -6.88 -1.30
N GLU A 23 -9.37 -7.80 -0.61
CA GLU A 23 -8.78 -8.62 0.43
C GLU A 23 -7.74 -9.59 -0.12
N ALA A 24 -7.96 -10.18 -1.30
CA ALA A 24 -6.99 -11.02 -2.00
C ALA A 24 -5.80 -10.19 -2.50
N MET A 25 -6.02 -9.00 -3.06
CA MET A 25 -4.95 -8.07 -3.43
C MET A 25 -4.18 -7.59 -2.21
N ALA A 26 -4.85 -7.41 -1.08
CA ALA A 26 -4.18 -7.25 0.19
C ALA A 26 -3.39 -8.55 0.53
N LYS A 27 -3.95 -9.74 0.57
CA LYS A 27 -3.18 -10.89 1.05
C LYS A 27 -2.09 -11.38 0.06
N SER A 28 -2.09 -10.90 -1.18
CA SER A 28 -1.14 -11.29 -2.23
C SER A 28 0.33 -11.04 -1.86
N SER A 29 1.14 -12.08 -1.97
CA SER A 29 2.61 -12.02 -1.92
C SER A 29 3.22 -11.27 -3.10
N ASN A 30 2.47 -11.14 -4.20
CA ASN A 30 2.87 -10.43 -5.42
C ASN A 30 2.34 -8.98 -5.47
N ARG A 31 1.99 -8.40 -4.31
CA ARG A 31 1.66 -6.97 -4.22
C ARG A 31 2.80 -6.15 -4.81
N LYS A 32 2.48 -5.25 -5.74
CA LYS A 32 3.45 -4.31 -6.31
C LYS A 32 4.19 -3.58 -5.18
N LYS A 33 5.50 -3.78 -5.15
CA LYS A 33 6.42 -3.05 -4.27
C LYS A 33 7.01 -1.88 -5.04
N ILE A 34 7.25 -0.80 -4.33
CA ILE A 34 7.96 0.39 -4.81
C ILE A 34 9.29 0.47 -4.07
N LEU A 35 10.33 0.93 -4.76
CA LEU A 35 11.61 1.19 -4.12
C LEU A 35 11.50 2.50 -3.33
N VAL A 36 11.82 2.45 -2.04
CA VAL A 36 11.72 3.59 -1.13
C VAL A 36 13.09 3.87 -0.54
N ARG A 37 13.50 5.14 -0.58
CA ARG A 37 14.70 5.66 0.10
C ARG A 37 14.28 6.44 1.33
N PHE A 38 14.84 6.10 2.49
CA PHE A 38 14.53 6.77 3.75
C PHE A 38 15.72 6.82 4.72
N LYS A 39 15.68 7.74 5.69
CA LYS A 39 16.71 7.92 6.71
C LYS A 39 16.08 8.31 8.04
N PHE A 40 16.56 7.73 9.14
CA PHE A 40 16.16 8.12 10.49
C PHE A 40 17.07 9.25 11.00
N LYS A 41 16.50 10.21 11.75
CA LYS A 41 17.19 11.40 12.29
C LYS A 41 18.47 11.08 13.07
N TYR A 42 18.49 9.94 13.77
CA TYR A 42 19.58 9.54 14.67
C TYR A 42 20.50 8.46 14.08
N VAL A 43 20.25 8.06 12.83
CA VAL A 43 21.01 7.02 12.14
C VAL A 43 21.75 7.65 10.97
N ARG A 44 23.07 7.48 10.91
CA ARG A 44 23.91 8.04 9.83
C ARG A 44 23.74 7.32 8.49
N MET A 45 23.04 6.20 8.48
CA MET A 45 22.82 5.34 7.32
C MET A 45 21.50 5.67 6.63
N GLU A 46 21.53 5.67 5.31
CA GLU A 46 20.33 5.68 4.47
C GLU A 46 19.94 4.26 4.09
N PHE A 47 18.64 4.02 4.01
CA PHE A 47 18.06 2.73 3.67
C PHE A 47 17.35 2.80 2.33
N ARG A 48 17.40 1.69 1.59
CA ARG A 48 16.67 1.48 0.34
C ARG A 48 15.96 0.14 0.40
N GLU A 49 14.64 0.17 0.39
CA GLU A 49 13.83 -1.04 0.56
C GLU A 49 12.66 -1.11 -0.41
N TRP A 50 12.32 -2.32 -0.83
CA TRP A 50 11.13 -2.59 -1.62
C TRP A 50 9.92 -2.74 -0.70
N LEU A 51 9.06 -1.73 -0.66
CA LEU A 51 7.91 -1.67 0.22
C LEU A 51 6.60 -1.73 -0.56
N THR A 52 5.59 -2.38 0.02
CA THR A 52 4.21 -2.19 -0.46
C THR A 52 3.75 -0.76 -0.16
N ARG A 53 2.77 -0.24 -0.91
CA ARG A 53 2.20 1.10 -0.67
C ARG A 53 1.73 1.28 0.78
N LYS A 54 1.16 0.23 1.40
CA LYS A 54 0.72 0.24 2.81
C LYS A 54 1.90 0.41 3.77
N GLN A 55 3.00 -0.32 3.56
CA GLN A 55 4.22 -0.20 4.38
C GLN A 55 4.86 1.17 4.21
N TYR A 56 4.95 1.68 2.97
CA TYR A 56 5.45 3.04 2.72
C TYR A 56 4.63 4.10 3.47
N ASN A 57 3.29 4.03 3.41
CA ASN A 57 2.42 4.96 4.12
C ASN A 57 2.62 4.89 5.65
N ALA A 58 2.74 3.68 6.21
CA ALA A 58 3.00 3.50 7.64
C ALA A 58 4.40 4.00 8.04
N LEU A 59 5.41 3.77 7.20
CA LEU A 59 6.75 4.28 7.41
C LEU A 59 6.72 5.82 7.44
N ARG A 60 6.03 6.47 6.50
CA ARG A 60 5.95 7.93 6.41
C ARG A 60 5.28 8.60 7.62
N THR A 61 4.52 7.86 8.43
CA THR A 61 3.92 8.40 9.67
C THR A 61 4.86 8.37 10.88
N ILE A 62 6.08 7.83 10.73
CA ILE A 62 7.05 7.74 11.83
C ILE A 62 7.78 9.08 12.02
N ASN A 63 7.63 9.70 13.19
CA ASN A 63 8.17 11.03 13.51
C ASN A 63 9.71 11.13 13.57
N CYS A 64 10.41 10.00 13.66
CA CYS A 64 11.87 9.94 13.71
C CYS A 64 12.53 9.81 12.33
N LEU A 65 11.78 9.88 11.23
CA LEU A 65 12.35 9.98 9.90
C LEU A 65 12.82 11.40 9.61
N GLU A 66 14.02 11.50 9.02
CA GLU A 66 14.56 12.72 8.43
C GLU A 66 13.96 12.94 7.04
N PHE A 67 13.87 11.86 6.24
CA PHE A 67 13.16 11.85 4.96
C PHE A 67 12.66 10.44 4.61
N CYS A 68 11.67 10.37 3.72
CA CYS A 68 11.15 9.13 3.14
C CYS A 68 10.51 9.38 1.77
N THR A 69 11.11 8.85 0.71
CA THR A 69 10.78 9.18 -0.69
C THR A 69 10.73 7.94 -1.56
N VAL A 70 9.85 7.94 -2.56
CA VAL A 70 9.78 6.90 -3.59
C VAL A 70 10.81 7.22 -4.67
N MET A 71 11.55 6.21 -5.13
CA MET A 71 12.51 6.31 -6.23
C MET A 71 11.91 5.89 -7.56
#